data_AF-F0P227-F1
#
_entry.id   AF-F0P227-F1
#
_cell.length_a   1.000
_cell.length_b   1.000
_cell.length_c   1.000
_cell.angle_alpha   90.00
_cell.angle_beta   90.00
_cell.angle_gamma   90.00
#
_symmetry.space_group_name_H-M   'P 1'
#
loop_
_entity.id
_entity.type
_entity.pdbx_description
1 polymer ?
#
loop_
_entity_poly.entity_id
_entity_poly.type
_entity_poly.pdbx_seq_one_letter_code
_entity_poly.pdbx_strand_id
1 'polypeptide(L)' 'MMKKLMYGLILLFAAAIGFSIYKFDFKISLMAEENFPFAVGVLGGILGILLAIVYLRAIRLNEHLKQKQASSK' A
#
# COMPACT_ATOMS: atom_id res chain seq x y z
N MET A 1 -7.75 3.32 16.22
CA MET A 1 -7.84 1.93 15.73
C MET A 1 -7.52 1.83 14.23
N MET A 2 -8.19 2.60 13.36
CA MET A 2 -7.95 2.66 11.90
C MET A 2 -6.47 2.80 11.48
N LYS A 3 -5.70 3.70 12.13
CA LYS A 3 -4.28 3.92 11.82
C LYS A 3 -3.41 2.66 12.03
N LYS A 4 -3.68 1.89 13.10
CA LYS A 4 -2.95 0.64 13.39
C LYS A 4 -3.25 -0.43 12.32
N LEU A 5 -4.51 -0.53 11.87
CA LEU A 5 -4.91 -1.43 10.78
C LEU A 5 -4.21 -1.05 9.47
N MET A 6 -4.11 0.25 9.15
CA MET A 6 -3.39 0.74 7.97
C MET A 6 -1.91 0.36 7.98
N TYR A 7 -1.22 0.49 9.14
CA TYR A 7 0.16 0.02 9.24
C TYR A 7 0.30 -1.49 9.06
N GLY A 8 -0.66 -2.27 9.58
CA GLY A 8 -0.73 -3.71 9.33
C GLY A 8 -0.92 -4.06 7.86
N LEU A 9 -1.80 -3.33 7.15
CA LEU A 9 -2.01 -3.50 5.71
C LEU A 9 -0.77 -3.15 4.89
N ILE A 10 -0.05 -2.08 5.24
CA ILE A 10 1.21 -1.73 4.57
C ILE A 10 2.25 -2.83 4.73
N LEU A 11 2.38 -3.40 5.93
CA LEU A 11 3.25 -4.56 6.19
C LEU A 11 2.83 -5.79 5.38
N LEU A 12 1.53 -6.07 5.30
CA LEU A 12 0.99 -7.17 4.51
C LEU A 12 1.31 -6.99 3.02
N PHE A 13 1.09 -5.80 2.46
CA PHE A 13 1.42 -5.51 1.07
C PHE A 13 2.93 -5.60 0.81
N ALA A 14 3.77 -5.12 1.74
CA ALA A 14 5.22 -5.23 1.62
C ALA A 14 5.68 -6.69 1.61
N ALA A 15 5.12 -7.53 2.48
CA ALA A 15 5.40 -8.96 2.51
C ALA A 15 4.93 -9.65 1.22
N ALA A 16 3.75 -9.30 0.70
CA ALA A 16 3.23 -9.82 -0.56
C ALA A 16 4.13 -9.46 -1.75
N ILE A 17 4.58 -8.20 -1.83
CA ILE A 17 5.55 -7.75 -2.85
C ILE A 17 6.85 -8.56 -2.73
N GLY A 18 7.38 -8.70 -1.52
CA GLY A 18 8.61 -9.47 -1.29
C GLY A 18 8.48 -10.93 -1.73
N PHE A 19 7.35 -11.57 -1.44
CA PHE A 19 7.05 -12.93 -1.89
C PHE A 19 6.92 -13.02 -3.42
N SER A 20 6.21 -12.07 -4.04
CA SER A 20 6.05 -12.03 -5.49
C SER A 20 7.39 -11.81 -6.20
N ILE A 21 8.25 -10.94 -5.69
CA ILE A 21 9.61 -10.72 -6.21
C ILE A 21 10.47 -11.99 -6.04
N TYR A 22 10.38 -12.66 -4.88
CA TYR A 22 11.15 -13.89 -4.63
C TYR A 22 10.78 -15.03 -5.59
N LYS A 23 9.50 -15.13 -5.95
CA LYS A 23 8.99 -16.13 -6.90
C LYS A 23 9.12 -15.72 -8.36
N PHE A 24 9.42 -14.45 -8.63
CA PHE A 24 9.56 -13.93 -9.98
C PHE A 24 10.82 -14.49 -10.65
N ASP A 25 10.66 -15.19 -11.78
CA ASP A 25 11.80 -15.65 -12.56
C ASP A 25 12.28 -14.53 -13.49
N PHE A 26 13.36 -13.84 -13.10
CA PHE A 26 13.94 -12.76 -13.90
C PHE A 26 14.52 -13.19 -15.26
N LYS A 27 14.64 -14.49 -15.51
CA LYS A 27 15.11 -15.02 -16.81
C LYS A 27 13.99 -15.07 -17.85
N ILE A 28 12.73 -15.03 -17.41
CA ILE A 28 11.55 -15.17 -18.26
C ILE A 28 10.87 -13.80 -18.38
N SER A 29 10.30 -13.51 -19.55
CA SER A 29 9.59 -12.25 -19.79
C SER A 29 8.46 -12.02 -18.77
N LEU A 30 8.22 -10.75 -18.41
CA LEU A 30 7.14 -10.31 -17.53
C LEU A 30 5.74 -10.78 -17.99
N MET A 31 5.56 -10.99 -19.29
CA MET A 31 4.29 -11.44 -19.89
C MET A 31 4.16 -12.96 -20.02
N ALA A 32 5.14 -13.75 -19.56
CA ALA A 32 4.96 -15.20 -19.51
C ALA A 32 3.90 -15.55 -18.46
N GLU A 33 3.01 -16.50 -18.77
CA GLU A 33 1.88 -16.89 -17.92
C GLU A 33 2.31 -17.24 -16.49
N GLU A 34 3.49 -17.85 -16.33
CA GLU A 34 4.07 -18.24 -15.04
C GLU A 34 4.49 -17.03 -14.18
N ASN A 35 4.97 -15.95 -14.81
CA ASN A 35 5.45 -14.73 -14.16
C ASN A 35 4.38 -13.64 -14.00
N PHE A 36 3.35 -13.67 -14.85
CA PHE A 36 2.26 -12.71 -14.87
C PHE A 36 1.57 -12.52 -13.49
N PRO A 37 1.18 -13.57 -12.75
CA PRO A 37 0.55 -13.39 -11.43
C PRO A 37 1.49 -12.72 -10.42
N PHE A 38 2.79 -12.99 -10.48
CA PHE A 38 3.78 -12.36 -9.62
C PHE A 38 4.00 -10.89 -10.00
N ALA A 39 4.06 -10.57 -11.29
CA ALA A 39 4.13 -9.19 -11.77
C ALA A 39 2.92 -8.36 -11.31
N VAL A 40 1.71 -8.92 -11.46
CA VAL A 40 0.47 -8.29 -10.99
C VAL A 40 0.47 -8.14 -9.46
N GLY A 41 0.98 -9.13 -8.73
CA GLY A 41 1.14 -9.07 -7.28
C GLY A 41 2.06 -7.92 -6.82
N VAL A 42 3.19 -7.72 -7.50
CA VAL A 42 4.11 -6.60 -7.23
C VAL A 42 3.43 -5.26 -7.50
N LEU A 43 2.83 -5.09 -8.69
CA LEU A 43 2.17 -3.83 -9.06
C LEU A 43 0.98 -3.52 -8.14
N GLY A 44 0.16 -4.53 -7.84
CA GLY A 44 -0.98 -4.40 -6.93
C GLY A 44 -0.55 -4.05 -5.51
N GLY A 45 0.53 -4.65 -5.01
CA GLY A 45 1.08 -4.32 -3.70
C GLY A 45 1.60 -2.87 -3.64
N ILE A 46 2.33 -2.41 -4.66
CA ILE A 46 2.83 -1.02 -4.73
C ILE A 46 1.66 -0.03 -4.71
N LEU A 47 0.63 -0.28 -5.53
CA LEU A 47 -0.58 0.54 -5.58
C LEU A 47 -1.33 0.54 -4.24
N GLY A 48 -1.43 -0.62 -3.57
CA GLY A 48 -2.03 -0.74 -2.25
C GLY A 48 -1.30 0.10 -1.19
N ILE A 49 0.03 0.08 -1.18
CA ILE A 49 0.85 0.91 -0.27
C ILE A 49 0.66 2.41 -0.56
N LEU A 50 0.67 2.81 -1.85
CA LEU A 50 0.45 4.21 -2.24
C LEU A 50 -0.92 4.72 -1.74
N LEU A 51 -1.98 3.95 -1.97
CA LEU A 51 -3.33 4.30 -1.51
C LEU A 51 -3.40 4.39 0.03
N ALA A 52 -2.76 3.46 0.75
CA ALA A 52 -2.69 3.50 2.21
C ALA A 52 -2.00 4.77 2.72
N ILE A 53 -0.91 5.19 2.08
CA ILE A 53 -0.19 6.42 2.43
C ILE A 53 -1.05 7.66 2.16
N VAL A 54 -1.68 7.75 0.99
CA VAL A 54 -2.59 8.86 0.64
C VAL A 54 -3.72 8.97 1.66
N TYR A 55 -4.33 7.84 2.01
CA TYR A 55 -5.40 7.79 3.00
C TYR A 55 -4.94 8.26 4.40
N LEU A 56 -3.76 7.82 4.86
CA LEU A 56 -3.18 8.28 6.12
C LEU A 56 -2.91 9.80 6.13
N ARG A 57 -2.44 10.35 5.01
CA ARG A 57 -2.27 11.81 4.86
C ARG A 57 -3.61 12.54 4.92
N ALA A 58 -4.63 12.02 4.23
CA ALA A 58 -5.97 12.61 4.25
C ALA A 58 -6.59 12.62 5.66
N ILE A 59 -6.43 11.54 6.43
CA ILE A 59 -6.86 11.48 7.84
C ILE A 59 -6.16 12.58 8.66
N ARG A 60 -4.83 12.68 8.53
CA ARG A 60 -4.04 13.67 9.30
C ARG A 60 -4.49 15.10 8.97
N LEU A 61 -4.74 15.39 7.69
CA LEU A 61 -5.25 16.70 7.26
C LEU A 61 -6.62 17.00 7.88
N ASN A 62 -7.52 16.02 7.88
CA ASN A 62 -8.87 16.18 8.42
C ASN A 62 -8.87 16.37 9.95
N GLU A 63 -7.96 15.70 10.67
CA GLU A 63 -7.73 15.91 12.10
C GLU A 63 -7.26 17.35 12.40
N HIS A 64 -6.33 17.88 11.62
CA HIS A 64 -5.84 19.26 11.78
C HIS A 64 -6.93 20.30 11.50
N LEU A 65 -7.75 20.09 10.45
CA LEU A 65 -8.85 21.00 10.12
C LEU A 65 -9.91 21.05 11.22
N LYS A 66 -10.26 19.90 11.81
CA LYS A 66 -11.19 19.82 12.94
C LYS A 66 -10.66 20.52 14.19
N GLN A 67 -9.39 20.35 14.51
CA GLN A 67 -8.76 21.04 15.65
C GLN A 67 -8.78 22.57 15.47
N LYS A 68 -8.50 23.05 14.25
CA LYS A 68 -8.51 24.49 13.95
C LYS A 68 -9.91 25.10 14.06
N GLN A 69 -10.96 24.38 13.64
CA GLN A 69 -12.36 24.82 13.82
C GLN A 69 -12.79 24.84 15.29
N ALA A 70 -12.35 23.86 16.09
CA ALA A 70 -12.67 23.80 17.51
C ALA A 70 -11.99 24.91 18.34
N SER A 71 -10.77 25.33 17.93
CA SER A 71 -10.03 26.42 18.58
C SER A 71 -10.48 27.83 18.17
N SER A 72 -11.33 27.96 17.15
CA SER A 72 -11.83 29.25 16.64
C SER A 72 -13.22 29.60 17.18
N LYS A 73 -13.78 28.78 18.06
CA LYS A 73 -15.00 29.03 18.85
C LYS A 73 -14.62 29.26 20.30
#